data_AF-A0A973DMV9-F1
#
_entry.id   AF-A0A973DMV9-F1
#
_cell.length_a   1.000
_cell.length_b   1.000
_cell.length_c   1.000
_cell.angle_alpha   90.00
_cell.angle_beta   90.00
_cell.angle_gamma   90.00
#
_symmetry.space_group_name_H-M   'P 1'
#
loop_
_entity.id
_entity.type
_entity.pdbx_description
1 polymer ?
#
loop_
_entity_poly.entity_id
_entity_poly.type
_entity_poly.pdbx_seq_one_letter_code
_entity_poly.pdbx_strand_id
1 'polypeptide(L)'
;INRPRLNSQYERYIFQSSNSDLTLNDPDKISTTHIPFTTDNIRNALLASGSIPMVMKGIRNIEDSPQGMYRDGGIVDYHFDFEINNNTNTSNVVASENDAGSLVLYPHFNPNPKAGWFDKKSQRKPLAKSYDNIVMLAPTQAFIDLLPNQKIPDRNDFEQLEDQHRIECWQQVLKLSQLLADDFKQFVAQPDLGQIKPLDFAP
;
A
#
# COMPACT_ATOMS: atom_id res chain seq x y z
N ILE A 1 5.70 -11.43 19.58
CA ILE A 1 4.59 -10.49 19.83
C ILE A 1 3.55 -10.77 18.75
N ASN A 2 2.34 -11.19 19.13
CA ASN A 2 1.25 -11.44 18.18
C ASN A 2 0.56 -10.11 17.86
N ARG A 3 0.11 -9.93 16.61
CA ARG A 3 -0.52 -8.70 16.12
C ARG A 3 -1.73 -8.23 16.96
N PRO A 4 -2.61 -9.10 17.51
CA PRO A 4 -3.67 -8.66 18.41
C PRO A 4 -3.21 -7.89 19.66
N ARG A 5 -1.97 -8.11 20.11
CA ARG A 5 -1.42 -7.39 21.27
C ARG A 5 -1.12 -5.93 20.96
N LEU A 6 -1.11 -5.52 19.69
CA LEU A 6 -0.95 -4.12 19.30
C LEU A 6 -2.14 -3.26 19.75
N ASN A 7 -3.34 -3.85 19.85
CA ASN A 7 -4.58 -3.14 20.20
C ASN A 7 -4.55 -2.43 21.56
N SER A 8 -3.64 -2.80 22.45
CA SER A 8 -3.51 -2.12 23.75
C SER A 8 -2.67 -0.84 23.67
N GLN A 9 -1.97 -0.59 22.57
CA GLN A 9 -1.00 0.51 22.42
C GLN A 9 -1.18 1.31 21.14
N TYR A 10 -1.79 0.72 20.11
CA TYR A 10 -1.92 1.31 18.78
C TYR A 10 -3.31 1.09 18.22
N GLU A 11 -3.73 2.05 17.40
CA GLU A 11 -4.93 2.00 16.58
C GLU A 11 -4.53 2.30 15.13
N ARG A 12 -5.34 1.83 14.18
CA ARG A 12 -5.19 2.11 12.75
C ARG A 12 -6.03 3.34 12.38
N TYR A 13 -5.42 4.27 11.68
CA TYR A 13 -6.10 5.40 11.05
C TYR A 13 -5.92 5.32 9.54
N ILE A 14 -7.03 5.30 8.80
CA ILE A 14 -7.04 5.22 7.34
C ILE A 14 -7.55 6.53 6.79
N PHE A 15 -6.66 7.30 6.18
CA PHE A 15 -7.06 8.47 5.41
C PHE A 15 -7.41 8.03 3.98
N GLN A 16 -8.59 8.39 3.50
CA GLN A 16 -9.13 7.88 2.23
C GLN A 16 -9.98 8.93 1.51
N SER A 17 -10.30 8.69 0.24
CA SER A 17 -11.27 9.52 -0.49
C SER A 17 -12.61 9.57 0.26
N SER A 18 -13.30 10.72 0.25
CA SER A 18 -14.62 10.86 0.86
C SER A 18 -15.67 9.93 0.25
N ASN A 19 -15.43 9.48 -0.99
CA ASN A 19 -16.31 8.56 -1.71
C ASN A 19 -15.86 7.10 -1.59
N SER A 20 -14.89 6.80 -0.71
CA SER A 20 -14.42 5.44 -0.48
C SER A 20 -15.44 4.65 0.33
N ASP A 21 -15.85 3.51 -0.20
CA ASP A 21 -16.75 2.51 0.39
C ASP A 21 -16.01 1.21 0.73
N LEU A 22 -14.67 1.25 0.75
CA LEU A 22 -13.84 0.12 1.16
C LEU A 22 -14.11 -0.25 2.61
N THR A 23 -14.36 -1.54 2.83
CA THR A 23 -14.55 -2.14 4.14
C THR A 23 -13.44 -3.15 4.40
N LEU A 24 -12.97 -3.19 5.65
CA LEU A 24 -11.90 -4.08 6.07
C LEU A 24 -12.44 -5.17 6.99
N ASN A 25 -12.11 -6.42 6.71
CA ASN A 25 -12.35 -7.54 7.62
C ASN A 25 -11.02 -8.05 8.17
N ASP A 26 -10.60 -7.44 9.29
CA ASP A 26 -9.34 -7.75 9.97
C ASP A 26 -9.53 -8.86 11.01
N PRO A 27 -8.90 -10.05 10.84
CA PRO A 27 -9.03 -11.15 11.79
C PRO A 27 -8.50 -10.80 13.19
N ASP A 28 -7.54 -9.88 13.30
CA ASP A 28 -6.96 -9.44 14.58
C ASP A 28 -7.73 -8.26 15.21
N LYS A 29 -8.77 -7.76 14.50
CA LYS A 29 -9.67 -6.69 14.94
C LYS A 29 -8.93 -5.46 15.46
N ILE A 30 -7.97 -4.96 14.68
CA ILE A 30 -7.30 -3.71 15.05
C ILE A 30 -8.32 -2.57 15.06
N SER A 31 -8.39 -1.80 16.16
CA SER A 31 -9.22 -0.59 16.25
C SER A 31 -8.92 0.31 15.06
N THR A 32 -9.91 0.55 14.19
CA THR A 32 -9.71 1.24 12.90
C THR A 32 -10.65 2.43 12.79
N THR A 33 -10.09 3.61 12.51
CA THR A 33 -10.84 4.83 12.22
C THR A 33 -10.57 5.28 10.79
N HIS A 34 -11.62 5.56 10.02
CA HIS A 34 -11.52 6.10 8.68
C HIS A 34 -11.71 7.62 8.71
N ILE A 35 -10.85 8.36 8.00
CA ILE A 35 -10.87 9.82 7.92
C ILE A 35 -10.87 10.21 6.44
N PRO A 36 -11.79 11.07 5.98
CA PRO A 36 -11.76 11.57 4.60
C PRO A 36 -10.55 12.49 4.40
N PHE A 37 -9.89 12.39 3.25
CA PHE A 37 -8.86 13.35 2.86
C PHE A 37 -9.48 14.74 2.68
N THR A 38 -8.78 15.74 3.22
CA THR A 38 -9.00 17.17 2.99
C THR A 38 -7.70 17.79 2.51
N THR A 39 -7.78 19.00 1.94
CA THR A 39 -6.58 19.74 1.54
C THR A 39 -5.66 20.01 2.73
N ASP A 40 -6.22 20.15 3.94
CA ASP A 40 -5.47 20.47 5.15
C ASP A 40 -4.86 19.24 5.84
N ASN A 41 -5.47 18.05 5.68
CA ASN A 41 -4.99 16.84 6.33
C ASN A 41 -4.05 15.98 5.46
N ILE A 42 -4.18 15.99 4.12
CA ILE A 42 -3.55 15.00 3.23
C ILE A 42 -2.02 15.00 3.35
N ARG A 43 -1.39 16.18 3.41
CA ARG A 43 0.06 16.30 3.52
C ARG A 43 0.57 15.70 4.84
N ASN A 44 -0.12 16.03 5.93
CA ASN A 44 0.25 15.57 7.26
C ASN A 44 0.00 14.07 7.44
N ALA A 45 -1.09 13.54 6.87
CA ALA A 45 -1.37 12.10 6.83
C ALA A 45 -0.28 11.32 6.08
N LEU A 46 0.13 11.82 4.90
CA LEU A 46 1.21 11.21 4.11
C LEU A 46 2.54 11.21 4.86
N LEU A 47 2.91 12.34 5.50
CA LEU A 47 4.12 12.41 6.32
C LEU A 47 4.06 11.45 7.52
N ALA A 48 2.91 11.37 8.20
CA ALA A 48 2.72 10.47 9.32
C ALA A 48 2.89 9.00 8.91
N SER A 49 2.34 8.60 7.76
CA SER A 49 2.36 7.22 7.27
C SER A 49 3.76 6.63 7.09
N GLY A 50 4.79 7.46 6.92
CA GLY A 50 6.20 7.04 6.82
C GLY A 50 7.07 7.45 8.03
N SER A 51 6.48 7.98 9.10
CA SER A 51 7.21 8.50 10.26
C SER A 51 7.59 7.40 11.25
N ILE A 52 8.64 6.63 10.93
CA ILE A 52 9.12 5.49 11.71
C ILE A 52 9.54 5.94 13.12
N PRO A 53 9.03 5.32 14.21
CA PRO A 53 9.45 5.64 15.57
C PRO A 53 10.97 5.59 15.74
N MET A 54 11.53 6.51 16.54
CA MET A 54 12.97 6.66 16.79
C MET A 54 13.82 7.15 15.60
N VAL A 55 13.32 7.08 14.37
CA VAL A 55 14.00 7.61 13.18
C VAL A 55 13.43 8.99 12.81
N MET A 56 12.10 9.13 12.83
CA MET A 56 11.39 10.35 12.45
C MET A 56 10.39 10.81 13.51
N LYS A 57 10.18 12.13 13.57
CA LYS A 57 9.18 12.74 14.45
C LYS A 57 7.78 12.42 13.90
N GLY A 58 6.92 11.86 14.75
CA GLY A 58 5.51 11.67 14.39
C GLY A 58 4.77 12.99 14.26
N ILE A 59 3.64 12.96 13.57
CA ILE A 59 2.81 14.13 13.34
C ILE A 59 1.75 14.20 14.43
N ARG A 60 1.67 15.32 15.14
CA ARG A 60 0.66 15.52 16.19
C ARG A 60 -0.56 16.18 15.59
N ASN A 61 -1.74 15.76 16.05
CA ASN A 61 -3.01 16.46 15.86
C ASN A 61 -3.24 16.82 14.38
N ILE A 62 -3.29 15.81 13.52
CA ILE A 62 -3.62 16.02 12.11
C ILE A 62 -5.02 16.65 12.01
N GLU A 63 -5.22 17.58 11.08
CA GLU A 63 -6.53 18.21 10.87
C GLU A 63 -7.61 17.16 10.58
N ASP A 64 -8.85 17.43 11.02
CA ASP A 64 -10.00 16.52 10.88
C ASP A 64 -9.85 15.14 11.54
N SER A 65 -8.85 14.97 12.43
CA SER A 65 -8.57 13.72 13.12
C SER A 65 -8.62 13.87 14.65
N PRO A 66 -8.87 12.78 15.40
CA PRO A 66 -8.73 12.79 16.85
C PRO A 66 -7.36 13.34 17.30
N GLN A 67 -7.34 14.08 18.41
CA GLN A 67 -6.09 14.60 18.95
C GLN A 67 -5.18 13.44 19.37
N GLY A 68 -3.91 13.48 18.96
CA GLY A 68 -3.03 12.32 19.12
C GLY A 68 -1.69 12.46 18.40
N MET A 69 -0.94 11.36 18.41
CA MET A 69 0.34 11.22 17.71
C MET A 69 0.20 10.17 16.62
N TYR A 70 0.36 10.60 15.38
CA TYR A 70 0.28 9.76 14.19
C TYR A 70 1.68 9.37 13.73
N ARG A 71 1.85 8.09 13.39
CA ARG A 71 3.15 7.48 13.06
C ARG A 71 2.99 6.47 11.92
N ASP A 72 4.12 5.92 11.52
CA ASP A 72 4.25 4.95 10.44
C ASP A 72 3.22 3.81 10.53
N GLY A 73 2.56 3.55 9.40
CA GLY A 73 1.53 2.51 9.30
C GLY A 73 2.08 1.09 9.44
N GLY A 74 3.35 0.87 9.07
CA GLY A 74 4.07 -0.40 9.17
C GLY A 74 4.26 -0.92 10.59
N ILE A 75 3.97 -0.09 11.61
CA ILE A 75 3.86 -0.54 13.00
C ILE A 75 2.72 -1.57 13.15
N VAL A 76 1.58 -1.31 12.50
CA VAL A 76 0.38 -2.16 12.56
C VAL A 76 0.29 -3.07 11.33
N ASP A 77 0.56 -2.52 10.15
CA ASP A 77 0.37 -3.18 8.86
C ASP A 77 1.51 -2.83 7.90
N TYR A 78 2.46 -3.74 7.71
CA TYR A 78 3.53 -3.54 6.73
C TYR A 78 3.05 -3.79 5.30
N HIS A 79 2.46 -4.97 5.08
CA HIS A 79 1.53 -5.19 3.97
C HIS A 79 0.23 -5.73 4.54
N PHE A 80 -0.87 -5.46 3.84
CA PHE A 80 -2.18 -5.86 4.31
C PHE A 80 -2.31 -7.37 4.35
N ASP A 81 -2.90 -7.85 5.44
CA ASP A 81 -3.17 -9.26 5.65
C ASP A 81 -4.54 -9.45 6.30
N PHE A 82 -5.50 -8.76 5.69
CA PHE A 82 -6.91 -8.76 6.01
C PHE A 82 -7.68 -8.60 4.71
N GLU A 83 -8.94 -9.03 4.71
CA GLU A 83 -9.78 -8.96 3.52
C GLU A 83 -10.24 -7.51 3.30
N ILE A 84 -10.18 -7.06 2.04
CA ILE A 84 -10.65 -5.74 1.61
C ILE A 84 -11.84 -5.96 0.69
N ASN A 85 -13.00 -5.46 1.09
CA ASN A 85 -14.24 -5.59 0.31
C ASN A 85 -14.71 -4.22 -0.15
N ASN A 86 -15.33 -4.18 -1.32
CA ASN A 86 -16.03 -3.00 -1.82
C ASN A 86 -17.54 -3.27 -1.82
N ASN A 87 -18.35 -2.30 -1.41
CA ASN A 87 -19.80 -2.38 -1.50
C ASN A 87 -20.26 -1.88 -2.88
N THR A 88 -20.43 -2.79 -3.84
CA THR A 88 -20.70 -2.51 -5.27
C THR A 88 -22.00 -1.79 -5.62
N ASN A 89 -22.75 -1.25 -4.66
CA ASN A 89 -23.96 -0.47 -4.95
C ASN A 89 -23.68 0.87 -5.67
N THR A 90 -22.42 1.24 -5.90
CA THR A 90 -21.98 2.53 -6.45
C THR A 90 -21.36 2.46 -7.85
N SER A 91 -21.16 1.26 -8.41
CA SER A 91 -20.47 1.08 -9.71
C SER A 91 -21.47 0.81 -10.84
N ASN A 92 -21.39 1.59 -11.93
CA ASN A 92 -22.09 1.37 -13.21
C ASN A 92 -21.61 0.09 -13.95
N VAL A 93 -21.08 -0.89 -13.22
CA VAL A 93 -20.66 -2.18 -13.75
C VAL A 93 -21.81 -3.13 -13.46
N VAL A 94 -22.49 -3.57 -14.52
CA VAL A 94 -23.60 -4.50 -14.44
C VAL A 94 -23.07 -5.78 -13.79
N ALA A 95 -23.50 -6.04 -12.55
CA ALA A 95 -23.30 -7.31 -11.87
C ALA A 95 -23.80 -8.42 -12.80
N SER A 96 -22.89 -9.29 -13.22
CA SER A 96 -23.25 -10.47 -14.01
C SER A 96 -23.82 -11.51 -13.05
N GLU A 97 -24.70 -12.40 -13.53
CA GLU A 97 -25.31 -13.46 -12.72
C GLU A 97 -24.29 -14.44 -12.08
N ASN A 98 -23.00 -14.30 -12.41
CA ASN A 98 -21.85 -15.01 -11.85
C ASN A 98 -20.88 -14.10 -11.07
N ASP A 99 -21.38 -13.09 -10.37
CA ASP A 99 -20.58 -12.05 -9.69
C ASP A 99 -19.59 -12.65 -8.67
N ALA A 100 -18.37 -12.91 -9.15
CA ALA A 100 -17.23 -13.36 -8.36
C ALA A 100 -16.65 -12.20 -7.54
N GLY A 101 -17.46 -11.56 -6.71
CA GLY A 101 -17.05 -10.46 -5.84
C GLY A 101 -16.48 -9.23 -6.55
N SER A 102 -16.26 -8.16 -5.80
CA SER A 102 -15.60 -6.94 -6.31
C SER A 102 -14.09 -7.12 -6.27
N LEU A 103 -13.40 -6.87 -7.38
CA LEU A 103 -11.95 -6.84 -7.41
C LEU A 103 -11.40 -5.54 -6.82
N VAL A 104 -10.29 -5.63 -6.09
CA VAL A 104 -9.55 -4.50 -5.55
C VAL A 104 -8.20 -4.42 -6.25
N LEU A 105 -7.93 -3.27 -6.87
CA LEU A 105 -6.65 -2.99 -7.50
C LEU A 105 -5.63 -2.61 -6.41
N TYR A 106 -4.49 -3.29 -6.37
CA TYR A 106 -3.42 -3.04 -5.42
C TYR A 106 -2.11 -2.70 -6.12
N PRO A 107 -1.83 -1.41 -6.39
CA PRO A 107 -0.53 -0.97 -6.86
C PRO A 107 0.54 -1.24 -5.80
N HIS A 108 1.61 -1.92 -6.19
CA HIS A 108 2.67 -2.34 -5.30
C HIS A 108 4.04 -2.29 -6.00
N PHE A 109 5.13 -2.22 -5.22
CA PHE A 109 6.49 -2.14 -5.76
C PHE A 109 7.13 -3.52 -6.01
N ASN A 110 6.46 -4.61 -5.62
CA ASN A 110 6.94 -5.99 -5.74
C ASN A 110 5.73 -6.95 -5.77
N PRO A 111 5.70 -7.98 -6.63
CA PRO A 111 4.61 -8.97 -6.66
C PRO A 111 4.49 -9.87 -5.40
N ASN A 112 5.44 -9.79 -4.45
CA ASN A 112 5.48 -10.64 -3.26
C ASN A 112 5.14 -9.86 -1.98
N PRO A 113 3.88 -9.83 -1.54
CA PRO A 113 3.50 -9.26 -0.25
C PRO A 113 4.07 -10.07 0.90
N LYS A 114 4.46 -9.34 1.94
CA LYS A 114 5.04 -9.87 3.18
C LYS A 114 4.13 -9.58 4.35
N ALA A 115 3.76 -10.62 5.08
CA ALA A 115 2.87 -10.50 6.21
C ALA A 115 3.67 -10.09 7.46
N GLY A 116 3.66 -8.80 7.79
CA GLY A 116 4.50 -8.23 8.85
C GLY A 116 3.91 -7.00 9.52
N TRP A 117 4.42 -6.70 10.71
CA TRP A 117 4.14 -5.53 11.53
C TRP A 117 5.41 -5.23 12.34
N PHE A 118 5.57 -3.99 12.83
CA PHE A 118 6.79 -3.51 13.51
C PHE A 118 8.09 -3.53 12.68
N ASP A 119 8.02 -3.37 11.35
CA ASP A 119 9.19 -3.48 10.44
C ASP A 119 10.05 -4.75 10.70
N LYS A 120 9.41 -5.83 11.17
CA LYS A 120 10.11 -7.08 11.46
C LYS A 120 10.30 -7.86 10.16
N LYS A 121 11.51 -8.39 9.99
CA LYS A 121 11.78 -9.50 9.06
C LYS A 121 10.92 -10.69 9.49
N SER A 122 9.76 -10.82 8.86
CA SER A 122 8.80 -11.89 9.09
C SER A 122 8.93 -12.91 7.96
N GLN A 123 8.99 -14.19 8.32
CA GLN A 123 8.91 -15.32 7.38
C GLN A 123 7.45 -15.76 7.15
N ARG A 124 6.49 -15.03 7.72
CA ARG A 124 5.07 -15.35 7.64
C ARG A 124 4.56 -15.02 6.25
N LYS A 125 3.90 -15.99 5.62
CA LYS A 125 3.14 -15.77 4.40
C LYS A 125 1.83 -15.04 4.71
N PRO A 126 1.35 -14.17 3.81
CA PRO A 126 0.01 -13.62 3.94
C PRO A 126 -1.05 -14.74 3.88
N LEU A 127 -2.21 -14.49 4.47
CA LEU A 127 -3.36 -15.34 4.35
C LEU A 127 -3.86 -15.28 2.90
N ALA A 128 -4.04 -16.43 2.27
CA ALA A 128 -4.53 -16.53 0.89
C ALA A 128 -5.83 -15.72 0.68
N LYS A 129 -6.77 -15.90 1.62
CA LYS A 129 -8.06 -15.20 1.65
C LYS A 129 -7.97 -13.67 1.63
N SER A 130 -6.88 -13.09 2.14
CA SER A 130 -6.67 -11.63 2.11
C SER A 130 -6.41 -11.11 0.69
N TYR A 131 -6.13 -12.02 -0.26
CA TYR A 131 -5.74 -11.72 -1.63
C TYR A 131 -6.68 -12.34 -2.69
N ASP A 132 -7.77 -13.01 -2.30
CA ASP A 132 -8.68 -13.72 -3.21
C ASP A 132 -9.32 -12.81 -4.28
N ASN A 133 -9.56 -11.55 -3.95
CA ASN A 133 -10.13 -10.53 -4.84
C ASN A 133 -9.14 -9.42 -5.20
N ILE A 134 -7.83 -9.63 -5.01
CA ILE A 134 -6.80 -8.62 -5.26
C ILE A 134 -6.18 -8.79 -6.64
N VAL A 135 -6.16 -7.69 -7.41
CA VAL A 135 -5.35 -7.56 -8.62
C VAL A 135 -4.14 -6.69 -8.30
N MET A 136 -2.96 -7.31 -8.19
CA MET A 136 -1.73 -6.58 -7.88
C MET A 136 -1.10 -6.01 -9.15
N LEU A 137 -0.76 -4.72 -9.14
CA LEU A 137 0.04 -4.08 -10.19
C LEU A 137 1.46 -3.89 -9.66
N ALA A 138 2.43 -4.55 -10.28
CA ALA A 138 3.83 -4.46 -9.84
C ALA A 138 4.78 -4.30 -11.03
N PRO A 139 5.89 -3.56 -10.87
CA PRO A 139 6.89 -3.42 -11.92
C PRO A 139 7.52 -4.76 -12.26
N THR A 140 7.85 -4.95 -13.54
CA THR A 140 8.62 -6.12 -14.01
C THR A 140 10.10 -5.97 -13.65
N GLN A 141 10.85 -7.07 -13.63
CA GLN A 141 12.30 -7.00 -13.46
C GLN A 141 12.96 -6.16 -14.55
N ALA A 142 12.48 -6.27 -15.80
CA ALA A 142 12.99 -5.47 -16.91
C ALA A 142 12.85 -3.96 -16.66
N PHE A 143 11.77 -3.52 -16.00
CA PHE A 143 11.65 -2.12 -15.58
C PHE A 143 12.67 -1.76 -14.48
N ILE A 144 12.84 -2.62 -13.48
CA ILE A 144 13.79 -2.40 -12.38
C ILE A 144 15.23 -2.29 -12.91
N ASP A 145 15.60 -3.07 -13.93
CA ASP A 145 16.92 -3.04 -14.55
C ASP A 145 17.22 -1.71 -15.28
N LEU A 146 16.19 -0.94 -15.63
CA LEU A 146 16.34 0.41 -16.20
C LEU A 146 16.61 1.49 -15.14
N LEU A 147 16.33 1.21 -13.87
CA LEU A 147 16.49 2.18 -12.79
C LEU A 147 17.97 2.38 -12.46
N PRO A 148 18.35 3.58 -11.94
CA PRO A 148 19.67 3.78 -11.36
C PRO A 148 20.01 2.70 -10.33
N ASN A 149 21.24 2.19 -10.39
CA ASN A 149 21.72 1.11 -9.54
C ASN A 149 20.90 -0.20 -9.66
N GLN A 150 20.07 -0.34 -10.70
CA GLN A 150 19.23 -1.51 -11.00
C GLN A 150 18.36 -1.93 -9.80
N LYS A 151 17.87 -0.93 -9.06
CA LYS A 151 17.02 -1.16 -7.89
C LYS A 151 15.97 -0.06 -7.72
N ILE A 152 14.91 -0.40 -7.01
CA ILE A 152 13.97 0.59 -6.47
C ILE A 152 14.66 1.31 -5.32
N PRO A 153 14.56 2.66 -5.22
CA PRO A 153 15.07 3.42 -4.09
C PRO A 153 14.64 2.87 -2.74
N ASP A 154 15.57 2.83 -1.80
CA ASP A 154 15.32 2.34 -0.45
C ASP A 154 16.06 3.17 0.60
N ARG A 155 15.84 2.87 1.88
CA ARG A 155 16.45 3.60 3.00
C ARG A 155 17.98 3.50 3.06
N ASN A 156 18.58 2.45 2.49
CA ASN A 156 20.03 2.29 2.51
C ASN A 156 20.71 3.31 1.60
N ASP A 157 19.96 3.94 0.68
CA ASP A 157 20.48 5.02 -0.15
C ASP A 157 20.98 6.20 0.70
N PHE A 158 20.37 6.47 1.86
CA PHE A 158 20.83 7.52 2.78
C PHE A 158 22.18 7.19 3.45
N GLU A 159 22.53 5.91 3.53
CA GLU A 159 23.79 5.44 4.11
C GLU A 159 24.89 5.31 3.04
N GLN A 160 24.50 5.01 1.79
CA GLN A 160 25.41 4.60 0.72
C GLN A 160 25.70 5.70 -0.30
N LEU A 161 24.82 6.68 -0.46
CA LEU A 161 24.91 7.71 -1.50
C LEU A 161 25.00 9.10 -0.89
N GLU A 162 25.86 9.93 -1.45
CA GLU A 162 25.90 11.37 -1.18
C GLU A 162 24.55 12.03 -1.54
N ASP A 163 24.14 13.03 -0.78
CA ASP A 163 22.80 13.65 -0.88
C ASP A 163 22.46 14.08 -2.31
N GLN A 164 23.39 14.77 -2.98
CA GLN A 164 23.18 15.27 -4.34
C GLN A 164 22.96 14.12 -5.34
N HIS A 165 23.80 13.08 -5.27
CA HIS A 165 23.71 11.93 -6.15
C HIS A 165 22.44 11.11 -5.89
N ARG A 166 22.07 10.94 -4.61
CA ARG A 166 20.83 10.28 -4.20
C ARG A 166 19.60 10.99 -4.77
N ILE A 167 19.55 12.31 -4.66
CA ILE A 167 18.46 13.13 -5.23
C ILE A 167 18.36 12.93 -6.74
N GLU A 168 19.48 12.95 -7.45
CA GLU A 168 19.53 12.72 -8.91
C GLU A 168 19.02 11.33 -9.28
N CYS A 169 19.47 10.28 -8.58
CA CYS A 169 18.97 8.93 -8.78
C CYS A 169 17.45 8.85 -8.56
N TRP A 170 16.94 9.42 -7.47
CA TRP A 170 15.53 9.37 -7.13
C TRP A 170 14.67 10.16 -8.14
N GLN A 171 15.15 11.31 -8.62
CA GLN A 171 14.49 12.06 -9.69
C GLN A 171 14.43 11.26 -11.01
N GLN A 172 15.50 10.54 -11.35
CA GLN A 172 15.52 9.68 -12.53
C GLN A 172 14.53 8.51 -12.39
N VAL A 173 14.42 7.90 -11.21
CA VAL A 173 13.40 6.87 -10.93
C VAL A 173 12.00 7.43 -11.13
N LEU A 174 11.70 8.62 -10.57
CA LEU A 174 10.40 9.26 -10.75
C LEU A 174 10.07 9.51 -12.23
N LYS A 175 11.06 9.93 -13.02
CA LYS A 175 10.90 10.12 -14.47
C LYS A 175 10.61 8.79 -15.18
N LEU A 176 11.33 7.72 -14.84
CA LEU A 176 11.14 6.41 -15.45
C LEU A 176 9.79 5.78 -15.07
N SER A 177 9.25 6.06 -13.88
CA SER A 177 7.93 5.59 -13.45
C SER A 177 6.78 6.02 -14.39
N GLN A 178 6.99 7.04 -15.24
CA GLN A 178 6.03 7.37 -16.30
C GLN A 178 5.79 6.18 -17.25
N LEU A 179 6.80 5.34 -17.50
CA LEU A 179 6.66 4.14 -18.32
C LEU A 179 5.62 3.16 -17.75
N LEU A 180 5.55 3.03 -16.42
CA LEU A 180 4.56 2.17 -15.77
C LEU A 180 3.14 2.74 -15.92
N ALA A 181 3.00 4.06 -15.83
CA ALA A 181 1.71 4.72 -16.03
C ALA A 181 1.22 4.59 -17.48
N ASP A 182 2.12 4.76 -18.45
CA ASP A 182 1.82 4.62 -19.88
C ASP A 182 1.47 3.17 -20.24
N ASP A 183 2.22 2.20 -19.71
CA ASP A 183 1.96 0.77 -19.89
C ASP A 183 0.60 0.36 -19.32
N PHE A 184 0.28 0.78 -18.09
CA PHE A 184 -1.04 0.52 -17.49
C PHE A 184 -2.18 1.18 -18.29
N LYS A 185 -1.98 2.42 -18.75
CA LYS A 185 -2.96 3.11 -19.60
C LYS A 185 -3.21 2.35 -20.91
N GLN A 186 -2.15 1.84 -21.54
CA GLN A 186 -2.26 1.04 -22.75
C GLN A 186 -3.01 -0.27 -22.47
N PHE A 187 -2.69 -0.97 -21.39
CA PHE A 187 -3.36 -2.19 -20.97
C PHE A 187 -4.87 -1.97 -20.75
N VAL A 188 -5.26 -0.90 -20.05
CA VAL A 188 -6.68 -0.58 -19.82
C VAL A 188 -7.42 -0.28 -21.14
N ALA A 189 -6.76 0.35 -22.11
CA ALA A 189 -7.36 0.65 -23.40
C ALA A 189 -7.51 -0.59 -24.30
N GLN A 190 -6.58 -1.55 -24.21
CA GLN A 190 -6.58 -2.80 -24.98
C GLN A 190 -6.12 -3.96 -24.08
N PRO A 191 -7.03 -4.52 -23.25
CA PRO A 191 -6.67 -5.53 -22.28
C PRO A 191 -6.21 -6.84 -22.92
N ASP A 192 -5.07 -7.35 -22.46
CA ASP A 192 -4.59 -8.69 -22.76
C ASP A 192 -4.53 -9.50 -21.46
N LEU A 193 -5.62 -10.24 -21.19
CA LEU A 193 -5.76 -11.01 -19.95
C LEU A 193 -4.68 -12.12 -19.82
N GLY A 194 -4.00 -12.50 -20.90
CA GLY A 194 -2.89 -13.44 -20.86
C GLY A 194 -1.67 -12.92 -20.09
N GLN A 195 -1.58 -11.61 -19.86
CA GLN A 195 -0.52 -10.98 -19.06
C GLN A 195 -0.80 -11.03 -17.55
N ILE A 196 -2.04 -11.33 -17.15
CA ILE A 196 -2.42 -11.48 -15.74
C ILE A 196 -1.97 -12.86 -15.27
N LYS A 197 -1.19 -12.89 -14.19
CA LYS A 197 -0.64 -14.12 -13.60
C LYS A 197 -1.28 -14.39 -12.24
N PRO A 198 -1.41 -15.67 -11.84
CA PRO A 198 -1.79 -15.99 -10.48
C PRO A 198 -0.75 -15.46 -9.48
N LEU A 199 -1.19 -15.21 -8.25
CA LEU A 199 -0.30 -14.82 -7.16
C LEU A 199 0.37 -16.07 -6.57
N ASP A 200 1.67 -16.24 -6.81
CA ASP A 200 2.44 -17.47 -6.48
C ASP A 200 2.51 -17.83 -4.98
N PHE A 201 2.07 -16.93 -4.08
CA PHE A 201 2.07 -17.13 -2.63
C PHE A 201 0.69 -17.55 -2.07
N ALA A 202 -0.36 -17.45 -2.87
CA ALA A 202 -1.69 -17.96 -2.56
C ALA A 202 -1.83 -19.37 -3.20
N PRO A 203 -2.11 -20.42 -2.42
CA PRO A 203 -2.32 -21.78 -2.95
C PRO A 203 -3.54 -21.89 -3.85
#